data_AF-A0ABD1S2S0-F1
#
_entry.id   AF-A0ABD1S2S0-F1
#
_cell.length_a   1.000
_cell.length_b   1.000
_cell.length_c   1.000
_cell.angle_alpha   90.00
_cell.angle_beta   90.00
_cell.angle_gamma   90.00
#
_symmetry.space_group_name_H-M   'P 1'
#
loop_
_entity.id
_entity.type
_entity.pdbx_description
1 polymer ?
#
loop_
_entity_poly.entity_id
_entity_poly.type
_entity_poly.pdbx_seq_one_letter_code
_entity_poly.pdbx_strand_id
1 'polypeptide(L)'
;MNLIGRWFGATPCCHGAEGIARQYKFGRMSEWCVALLGVAKLVLGLDSSLVKILDQFPVGVLGVLLLFAGIELAMCSMVMNYKEESVVMLICTLFHLLAQVQHLNFFVGLLCICFL
;
A
#
# COMPACT_ATOMS: atom_id res chain seq x y z
N MET A 1 -13.27 -0.96 -7.73
CA MET A 1 -13.20 0.52 -7.56
C MET A 1 -12.72 1.25 -8.82
N ASN A 2 -11.68 0.78 -9.52
CA ASN A 2 -10.99 1.58 -10.56
C ASN A 2 -11.82 1.99 -11.79
N LEU A 3 -12.85 1.23 -12.19
CA LEU A 3 -13.73 1.60 -13.30
C LEU A 3 -14.64 2.79 -12.97
N ILE A 4 -15.24 2.77 -11.77
CA ILE A 4 -16.23 3.78 -11.35
C ILE A 4 -15.51 5.00 -10.76
N GLY A 5 -14.48 4.81 -9.95
CA GLY A 5 -13.77 5.90 -9.26
C GLY A 5 -13.08 6.89 -10.20
N ARG A 6 -12.67 6.45 -11.38
CA ARG A 6 -11.98 7.31 -12.37
C ARG A 6 -12.87 8.45 -12.89
N TRP A 7 -14.19 8.25 -12.95
CA TRP A 7 -15.15 9.29 -13.30
C TRP A 7 -15.18 10.44 -12.28
N PHE A 8 -14.78 10.18 -11.04
CA PHE A 8 -14.73 11.14 -9.96
C PHE A 8 -13.30 11.67 -9.71
N GLY A 9 -12.36 11.44 -10.63
CA GLY A 9 -10.97 11.88 -10.50
C GLY A 9 -10.13 11.05 -9.52
N ALA A 10 -10.58 9.85 -9.12
CA ALA A 10 -9.80 8.98 -8.25
C ALA A 10 -8.57 8.39 -8.98
N THR A 11 -7.46 8.28 -8.26
CA THR A 11 -6.27 7.56 -8.70
C THR A 11 -6.51 6.04 -8.71
N PRO A 12 -5.80 5.26 -9.55
CA PRO A 12 -5.96 3.81 -9.55
C PRO A 12 -5.57 3.22 -8.20
N CYS A 13 -6.46 2.41 -7.64
CA CYS A 13 -6.32 1.84 -6.30
C CYS A 13 -6.18 0.31 -6.38
N CYS A 14 -5.48 -0.26 -5.40
CA CYS A 14 -5.37 -1.70 -5.15
C CYS A 14 -5.89 -2.01 -3.74
N HIS A 15 -5.76 -3.26 -3.28
CA HIS A 15 -6.37 -3.72 -2.03
C HIS A 15 -5.77 -3.07 -0.77
N GLY A 16 -4.56 -2.50 -0.85
CA GLY A 16 -3.95 -1.75 0.26
C GLY A 16 -3.65 -2.62 1.49
N ALA A 17 -2.72 -3.57 1.34
CA ALA A 17 -2.43 -4.61 2.34
C ALA A 17 -2.10 -4.06 3.75
N GLU A 18 -1.29 -3.01 3.84
CA GLU A 18 -0.91 -2.37 5.12
C GLU A 18 -2.13 -1.88 5.91
N GLY A 19 -3.10 -1.24 5.24
CA GLY A 19 -4.29 -0.71 5.87
C GLY A 19 -5.18 -1.81 6.46
N ILE A 20 -5.23 -2.97 5.80
CA ILE A 20 -6.00 -4.13 6.24
C ILE A 20 -5.27 -4.83 7.40
N ALA A 21 -3.95 -4.99 7.32
CA ALA A 21 -3.13 -5.55 8.40
C ALA A 21 -3.27 -4.74 9.69
N ARG A 22 -3.22 -3.40 9.58
CA ARG A 22 -3.46 -2.50 10.70
C ARG A 22 -4.83 -2.71 11.33
N GLN A 23 -5.87 -2.83 10.50
CA GLN A 23 -7.23 -3.07 10.98
C GLN A 23 -7.38 -4.41 11.71
N TYR A 24 -6.73 -5.46 11.21
CA TYR A 24 -6.65 -6.75 11.90
C TYR A 24 -5.97 -6.63 13.27
N LYS A 25 -4.87 -5.87 13.37
CA LYS A 25 -4.15 -5.66 14.64
C LYS A 25 -4.95 -4.85 15.66
N PHE A 26 -5.90 -4.01 15.22
CA PHE A 26 -6.87 -3.32 16.07
C PHE A 26 -8.13 -4.17 16.39
N GLY A 27 -8.13 -5.47 16.10
CA GLY A 27 -9.19 -6.40 16.50
C GLY A 27 -10.44 -6.38 15.62
N ARG A 28 -10.35 -5.92 14.36
CA ARG A 28 -11.49 -5.98 13.42
C ARG A 28 -11.67 -7.37 12.83
N MET A 29 -12.91 -7.83 12.81
CA MET A 29 -13.33 -9.13 12.25
C MET A 29 -14.27 -9.00 11.04
N SER A 30 -14.50 -7.78 10.51
CA SER A 30 -15.49 -7.54 9.45
C SER A 30 -15.04 -6.51 8.41
N GLU A 31 -15.39 -6.73 7.14
CA GLU A 31 -15.11 -5.85 6.00
C GLU A 31 -15.82 -4.48 6.11
N TRP A 32 -16.95 -4.43 6.82
CA TRP A 32 -17.71 -3.20 7.12
C TRP A 32 -16.87 -2.12 7.79
N CYS A 33 -15.88 -2.55 8.57
CA CYS A 33 -14.99 -1.62 9.23
C CYS A 33 -14.11 -0.86 8.21
N VAL A 34 -13.67 -1.51 7.12
CA VAL A 34 -12.95 -0.84 6.02
C VAL A 34 -13.85 0.18 5.33
N ALA A 35 -15.12 -0.18 5.09
CA ALA A 35 -16.10 0.72 4.49
C ALA A 35 -16.35 1.96 5.38
N LEU A 36 -16.53 1.78 6.69
CA LEU A 36 -16.71 2.88 7.65
C LEU A 36 -15.49 3.80 7.71
N LEU A 37 -14.26 3.24 7.64
CA LEU A 37 -13.05 4.05 7.57
C LEU A 37 -13.01 4.87 6.27
N GLY A 38 -13.43 4.29 5.15
CA GLY A 38 -13.55 4.98 3.86
C GLY A 38 -14.55 6.15 3.91
N VAL A 39 -15.73 5.91 4.48
CA VAL A 39 -16.75 6.96 4.66
C VAL A 39 -16.25 8.05 5.59
N ALA A 40 -15.61 7.70 6.71
CA ALA A 40 -15.03 8.68 7.62
C ALA A 40 -13.98 9.57 6.90
N LYS A 41 -13.10 8.98 6.08
CA LYS A 41 -12.15 9.76 5.27
C LYS A 41 -12.83 10.69 4.27
N LEU A 42 -13.94 10.25 3.65
CA LEU A 42 -14.73 11.11 2.75
C LEU A 42 -15.35 12.29 3.49
N VAL A 43 -15.96 12.05 4.65
CA VAL A 43 -16.54 13.12 5.49
C VAL A 43 -15.46 14.12 5.92
N LEU A 44 -14.30 13.65 6.34
CA LEU A 44 -13.16 14.51 6.69
C LEU A 44 -12.64 15.33 5.51
N GLY A 45 -12.65 14.77 4.29
CA GLY A 45 -12.18 15.45 3.09
C GLY A 45 -13.14 16.52 2.56
N LEU A 46 -14.42 16.48 2.93
CA LEU A 46 -15.40 17.50 2.57
C LEU A 46 -15.27 18.77 3.44
N ASP A 47 -14.73 18.65 4.66
CA ASP A 47 -14.52 19.81 5.52
C ASP A 47 -13.18 20.49 5.25
N SER A 48 -13.25 21.72 4.73
CA SER A 48 -12.07 22.55 4.43
C SER A 48 -11.25 22.92 5.68
N SER A 49 -11.86 22.93 6.86
CA SER A 49 -11.17 23.30 8.11
C SER A 49 -10.26 22.17 8.61
N LEU A 50 -10.74 20.92 8.58
CA LEU A 50 -9.91 19.77 8.93
C LEU A 50 -8.82 19.49 7.90
N VAL A 51 -9.06 19.73 6.60
CA VAL A 51 -8.02 19.58 5.57
C VAL A 51 -6.82 20.48 5.85
N LYS A 52 -7.01 21.72 6.31
CA LYS A 52 -5.91 22.62 6.70
C LYS A 52 -5.07 22.08 7.85
N ILE A 53 -5.69 21.37 8.80
CA ILE A 53 -4.98 20.75 9.93
C ILE A 53 -4.21 19.53 9.44
N LEU A 54 -4.78 18.73 8.55
CA LEU A 54 -4.11 17.59 7.94
C LEU A 54 -2.92 18.01 7.07
N ASP A 55 -2.97 19.18 6.44
CA ASP A 55 -1.87 19.73 5.63
C ASP A 55 -0.66 20.16 6.48
N GLN A 56 -0.88 20.47 7.76
CA GLN A 56 0.19 20.77 8.73
C GLN A 56 0.87 19.50 9.27
N PHE A 57 0.47 18.31 8.81
CA PHE A 57 1.01 17.07 9.35
C PHE A 57 2.50 16.92 8.98
N PRO A 58 3.39 16.65 9.94
CA PRO A 58 4.83 16.61 9.68
C PRO A 58 5.18 15.47 8.72
N VAL A 59 5.76 15.83 7.57
CA VAL A 59 6.22 14.88 6.55
C VAL A 59 7.18 13.81 7.08
N GLY A 60 7.97 14.15 8.11
CA GLY A 60 8.87 13.21 8.77
C GLY A 60 8.13 12.05 9.46
N VAL A 61 7.00 12.32 10.11
CA VAL A 61 6.19 11.27 10.75
C VAL A 61 5.54 10.39 9.68
N LEU A 62 5.08 10.99 8.58
CA LEU A 62 4.50 10.24 7.46
C LEU A 62 5.54 9.30 6.83
N GLY A 63 6.79 9.74 6.66
CA GLY A 63 7.88 8.92 6.16
C GLY A 63 8.22 7.74 7.08
N VAL A 64 8.27 7.96 8.41
CA VAL A 64 8.54 6.88 9.38
C VAL A 64 7.43 5.84 9.38
N LEU A 65 6.17 6.27 9.29
CA LEU A 65 5.03 5.36 9.18
C LEU A 65 5.12 4.50 7.91
N LEU A 66 5.45 5.13 6.77
CA LEU A 66 5.58 4.45 5.49
C LEU A 66 6.77 3.47 5.48
N LEU A 67 7.87 3.84 6.14
CA LEU A 67 9.04 2.97 6.28
C LEU A 67 8.72 1.74 7.14
N PHE A 68 8.03 1.93 8.28
CA PHE A 68 7.62 0.82 9.13
C PHE A 68 6.70 -0.15 8.39
N ALA A 69 5.75 0.38 7.64
CA ALA A 69 4.86 -0.41 6.80
C ALA A 69 5.61 -1.21 5.71
N GLY A 70 6.55 -0.56 5.02
CA GLY A 70 7.40 -1.20 4.02
C GLY A 70 8.22 -2.34 4.60
N ILE A 71 8.77 -2.15 5.81
CA ILE A 71 9.49 -3.21 6.54
C ILE A 71 8.55 -4.36 6.90
N GLU A 72 7.35 -4.09 7.41
CA GLU A 72 6.37 -5.14 7.76
C GLU A 72 6.01 -6.00 6.53
N LEU A 73 5.81 -5.36 5.37
CA LEU A 73 5.60 -6.03 4.08
C LEU A 73 6.82 -6.85 3.63
N ALA A 74 8.04 -6.31 3.77
CA ALA A 74 9.27 -7.01 3.43
C ALA A 74 9.53 -8.22 4.36
N MET A 75 9.22 -8.11 5.64
CA MET A 75 9.33 -9.24 6.58
C MET A 75 8.36 -10.37 6.22
N CYS A 76 7.17 -10.03 5.69
CA CYS A 76 6.22 -11.02 5.21
C CYS A 76 6.75 -11.84 4.02
N SER A 77 7.61 -11.26 3.16
CA SER A 77 8.20 -12.03 2.05
C SER A 77 9.16 -13.10 2.56
N MET A 78 9.90 -12.81 3.64
CA MET A 78 10.89 -13.74 4.23
C MET A 78 10.27 -15.00 4.85
N VAL A 79 8.96 -15.01 5.10
CA VAL A 79 8.22 -16.11 5.74
C VAL A 79 7.46 -16.96 4.71
N MET A 80 7.62 -16.70 3.41
CA MET A 80 6.97 -17.49 2.37
C MET A 80 7.54 -18.91 2.26
N ASN A 81 6.68 -19.88 1.92
CA ASN A 81 7.04 -21.30 1.83
C ASN A 81 8.12 -21.59 0.76
N TYR A 82 8.15 -20.80 -0.30
CA TYR A 82 9.09 -20.94 -1.41
C TYR A 82 10.11 -19.82 -1.38
N LYS A 83 11.39 -20.19 -1.24
CA LYS A 83 12.50 -19.22 -1.15
C LYS A 83 12.66 -18.42 -2.44
N GLU A 84 12.46 -19.06 -3.58
CA GLU A 84 12.56 -18.40 -4.89
C GLU A 84 11.56 -17.24 -5.00
N GLU A 85 10.30 -17.46 -4.60
CA GLU A 85 9.24 -16.42 -4.60
C GLU A 85 9.57 -15.24 -3.67
N SER A 86 10.14 -15.50 -2.49
CA SER A 86 10.61 -14.44 -1.59
C SER A 86 11.75 -13.62 -2.21
N VAL A 87 12.68 -14.28 -2.89
CA VAL A 87 13.81 -13.63 -3.55
C VAL A 87 13.32 -12.76 -4.71
N VAL A 88 12.38 -13.26 -5.51
CA VAL A 88 11.75 -12.49 -6.61
C VAL A 88 11.10 -11.21 -6.08
N MET A 89 10.32 -11.31 -4.98
CA MET A 89 9.65 -10.17 -4.36
C MET A 89 10.64 -9.11 -3.85
N LEU A 90 11.75 -9.52 -3.22
CA LEU A 90 12.79 -8.61 -2.74
C LEU A 90 13.57 -7.95 -3.89
N ILE A 91 13.91 -8.71 -4.93
CA ILE A 91 14.56 -8.18 -6.14
C ILE A 91 13.67 -7.13 -6.81
N CYS A 92 12.37 -7.40 -6.97
CA CYS A 92 11.43 -6.44 -7.53
C CYS A 92 11.32 -5.19 -6.66
N THR A 93 11.29 -5.33 -5.33
CA THR A 93 11.21 -4.19 -4.41
C THR A 93 12.47 -3.31 -4.48
N LEU A 94 13.65 -3.95 -4.54
CA LEU A 94 14.92 -3.25 -4.70
C LEU A 94 15.01 -2.55 -6.06
N PHE A 95 14.60 -3.23 -7.13
CA PHE A 95 14.58 -2.64 -8.47
C PHE A 95 13.60 -1.45 -8.55
N HIS A 96 12.47 -1.52 -7.86
CA HIS A 96 11.53 -0.41 -7.78
C HIS A 96 12.15 0.83 -7.14
N LEU A 97 12.92 0.63 -6.06
CA LEU A 97 13.64 1.71 -5.39
C LEU A 97 14.68 2.38 -6.30
N LEU A 98 15.33 1.62 -7.19
CA LEU A 98 16.37 2.14 -8.08
C LEU A 98 15.80 2.76 -9.36
N ALA A 99 14.85 2.07 -10.01
CA ALA A 99 14.37 2.42 -11.34
C ALA A 99 13.20 3.41 -11.31
N GLN A 100 12.41 3.46 -10.22
CA GLN A 100 11.21 4.32 -10.08
C GLN A 100 10.15 4.14 -11.20
N VAL A 101 10.31 3.15 -12.08
CA VAL A 101 9.37 2.83 -13.17
C VAL A 101 8.59 1.56 -12.82
N GLN A 102 7.30 1.72 -12.54
CA GLN A 102 6.43 0.62 -12.12
C GLN A 102 6.27 -0.47 -13.19
N HIS A 103 6.19 -0.08 -14.46
CA HIS A 103 6.05 -1.04 -15.57
C HIS A 103 7.27 -1.95 -15.71
N LEU A 104 8.47 -1.41 -15.51
CA LEU A 104 9.72 -2.15 -15.62
C LEU A 104 9.84 -3.20 -14.51
N ASN A 105 9.34 -2.91 -13.30
CA ASN A 105 9.29 -3.87 -12.20
C ASN A 105 8.43 -5.08 -12.49
N PHE A 106 7.28 -4.88 -13.15
CA PHE A 106 6.41 -6.00 -13.54
C PHE A 106 7.13 -6.94 -14.51
N PHE A 107 7.84 -6.39 -15.51
CA PHE A 107 8.61 -7.20 -16.45
C PHE A 107 9.78 -7.94 -15.79
N VAL A 108 10.51 -7.28 -14.88
CA VAL A 108 11.59 -7.92 -14.13
C VAL A 108 11.06 -9.08 -13.28
N GLY A 109 9.96 -8.90 -12.56
CA GLY A 109 9.35 -9.97 -11.76
C GLY A 109 8.91 -11.16 -12.60
N LEU A 110 8.28 -10.90 -13.76
CA LEU A 110 7.88 -11.95 -14.70
C LEU A 110 9.10 -12.70 -15.26
N LEU A 111 10.19 -12.00 -15.53
CA LEU A 111 11.41 -12.63 -16.05
C LEU A 111 12.08 -13.46 -14.96
N CYS A 112 12.19 -12.95 -13.73
CA CYS A 112 12.76 -13.71 -12.62
C CYS A 112 11.97 -15.01 -12.35
N ILE A 113 10.64 -14.96 -12.33
CA ILE A 113 9.82 -16.15 -12.03
C ILE A 113 9.82 -17.20 -13.15
N CYS A 114 10.13 -16.81 -14.39
CA CYS A 114 10.25 -17.75 -15.51
C CYS A 114 11.59 -18.49 -15.54
N PHE A 115 12.62 -17.97 -14.87
CA PHE A 115 14.00 -18.47 -14.92
C PHE A 115 14.50 -19.05 -13.58
N LEU A 116 13.75 -18.85 -12.49
CA LEU A 116 13.93 -19.48 -11.17
C LEU A 116 12.94 -20.64 -11.02
#